data_AF-A0AA38J334-F1
#
_entry.id   AF-A0AA38J334-F1
#
_cell.length_a   1.000
_cell.length_b   1.000
_cell.length_c   1.000
_cell.angle_alpha   90.00
_cell.angle_beta   90.00
_cell.angle_gamma   90.00
#
_symmetry.space_group_name_H-M   'P 1'
#
loop_
_entity.id
_entity.type
_entity.pdbx_description
1 polymer ?
#
loop_
_entity_poly.entity_id
_entity_poly.type
_entity_poly.pdbx_seq_one_letter_code
_entity_poly.pdbx_strand_id
1 'polypeptide(L)'
;MLSPIRYAVKQSSRRALGGYVGYATPSGPERMLNELDIPPSAEGGYSRAGPPPLSTTAEVSTRSTPARIPQYKLHCFSSRNNTITTFTDPVGKPIAWYSGGSCGFKRGQRASYEAGYQCAVRIFKRIEDTAQQKGMVRIALFFNGFGQGREAMQKALMTSEGSNVKGLVEVVGDRTPIKIGGTRSKKMRRL
;
A
#
# COMPACT_ATOMS: atom_id res chain seq x y z
N MET A 1 8.25 -30.73 25.76
CA MET A 1 7.01 -31.08 25.03
C MET A 1 5.99 -29.96 25.23
N LEU A 2 5.93 -29.01 24.29
CA LEU A 2 4.95 -27.92 24.26
C LEU A 2 4.38 -27.88 22.83
N SER A 3 3.06 -27.96 22.73
CA SER A 3 2.28 -28.11 21.49
C SER A 3 2.18 -26.79 20.71
N PRO A 4 2.12 -26.82 19.36
CA PRO A 4 2.00 -25.62 18.54
C PRO A 4 0.56 -25.15 18.37
N ILE A 5 0.36 -23.84 18.51
CA ILE A 5 -0.92 -23.13 18.30
C ILE A 5 -1.24 -23.09 16.80
N ARG A 6 -2.36 -23.73 16.40
CA ARG A 6 -2.87 -23.74 15.02
C ARG A 6 -3.65 -22.44 14.72
N TYR A 7 -3.22 -21.68 13.72
CA TYR A 7 -4.04 -20.62 13.12
C TYR A 7 -4.79 -21.16 11.90
N ALA A 8 -6.12 -21.18 11.97
CA ALA A 8 -7.00 -21.56 10.87
C ALA A 8 -7.33 -20.33 10.00
N VAL A 9 -6.90 -20.36 8.74
CA VAL A 9 -7.28 -19.36 7.72
C VAL A 9 -8.62 -19.77 7.13
N LYS A 10 -9.70 -19.04 7.48
CA LYS A 10 -11.04 -19.27 6.95
C LYS A 10 -11.15 -18.59 5.57
N GLN A 11 -11.24 -19.39 4.51
CA GLN A 11 -11.52 -18.93 3.15
C GLN A 11 -12.90 -18.26 3.09
N SER A 12 -12.92 -16.97 2.78
CA SER A 12 -14.14 -16.19 2.54
C SER A 12 -14.67 -16.48 1.13
N SER A 13 -15.53 -17.51 1.03
CA SER A 13 -16.41 -17.74 -0.11
C SER A 13 -17.43 -16.60 -0.23
N ARG A 14 -17.39 -15.87 -1.35
CA ARG A 14 -18.44 -14.92 -1.73
C ARG A 14 -19.71 -15.69 -2.04
N ARG A 15 -20.72 -15.58 -1.18
CA ARG A 15 -22.12 -15.82 -1.55
C ARG A 15 -22.91 -14.53 -1.38
N ALA A 16 -23.36 -13.99 -2.51
CA ALA A 16 -24.36 -12.96 -2.57
C ALA A 16 -25.72 -13.57 -2.22
N LEU A 17 -26.37 -13.07 -1.17
CA LEU A 17 -27.83 -13.11 -0.99
C LEU A 17 -28.23 -11.85 -0.22
N GLY A 18 -28.74 -10.86 -0.94
CA GLY A 18 -29.41 -9.71 -0.37
C GLY A 18 -30.80 -10.11 0.09
N GLY A 19 -30.98 -10.28 1.41
CA GLY A 19 -32.30 -10.36 2.03
C GLY A 19 -32.78 -8.96 2.36
N TYR A 20 -33.81 -8.49 1.65
CA TYR A 20 -34.52 -7.27 2.02
C TYR A 20 -35.36 -7.55 3.26
N VAL A 21 -35.16 -6.77 4.32
CA VAL A 21 -35.93 -6.84 5.55
C VAL A 21 -37.34 -6.28 5.27
N GLY A 22 -38.34 -7.15 5.25
CA GLY A 22 -39.75 -6.75 5.11
C GLY A 22 -40.26 -6.16 6.41
N TYR A 23 -40.64 -4.87 6.38
CA TYR A 23 -41.43 -4.27 7.45
C TYR A 23 -42.89 -4.67 7.26
N ALA A 24 -43.46 -5.33 8.26
CA ALA A 24 -44.88 -5.66 8.31
C ALA A 24 -45.71 -4.37 8.38
N THR A 25 -46.52 -4.10 7.35
CA THR A 25 -47.51 -3.02 7.38
C THR A 25 -48.78 -3.50 8.10
N PRO A 26 -49.28 -2.78 9.12
CA PRO A 26 -50.51 -3.16 9.80
C PRO A 26 -51.72 -2.95 8.90
N SER A 27 -52.64 -3.92 8.95
CA SER A 27 -53.93 -3.94 8.26
C SER A 27 -54.83 -2.78 8.70
N GLY A 28 -54.98 -1.77 7.85
CA GLY A 28 -56.07 -0.78 7.92
C GLY A 28 -57.23 -1.16 7.00
N PRO A 29 -58.45 -0.65 7.22
CA PRO A 29 -59.65 -1.08 6.51
C PRO A 29 -59.57 -0.73 5.01
N GLU A 30 -59.89 -1.71 4.17
CA GLU A 30 -59.90 -1.59 2.71
C GLU A 30 -60.80 -0.43 2.25
N ARG A 31 -60.19 0.66 1.78
CA ARG A 31 -60.88 1.60 0.91
C ARG A 31 -60.83 1.03 -0.50
N MET A 32 -61.96 0.53 -0.99
CA MET A 32 -62.15 0.23 -2.41
C MET A 32 -61.95 1.53 -3.20
N LEU A 33 -60.78 1.67 -3.84
CA LEU A 33 -60.54 2.74 -4.78
C LEU A 33 -61.21 2.35 -6.11
N ASN A 34 -62.10 3.21 -6.60
CA ASN A 34 -62.75 3.05 -7.89
C ASN A 34 -61.70 3.04 -9.01
N GLU A 35 -61.95 2.23 -10.03
CA GLU A 35 -61.07 1.92 -11.17
C GLU A 35 -60.68 3.13 -12.06
N LEU A 36 -61.09 4.34 -11.69
CA LEU A 36 -60.91 5.58 -12.44
C LEU A 36 -59.65 6.39 -12.06
N ASP A 37 -58.93 6.01 -10.99
CA ASP A 37 -57.69 6.70 -10.55
C ASP A 37 -56.39 6.01 -11.02
N ILE A 38 -56.48 4.99 -11.87
CA ILE A 38 -55.31 4.29 -12.43
C ILE A 38 -54.84 5.06 -13.68
N PRO A 39 -53.62 5.64 -13.69
CA PRO A 39 -53.12 6.27 -14.90
C PRO A 39 -52.99 5.22 -16.02
N PRO A 40 -53.33 5.56 -17.27
CA PRO A 40 -53.29 4.58 -18.36
C PRO A 40 -51.86 4.05 -18.51
N SER A 41 -51.71 2.72 -18.44
CA SER A 41 -50.43 2.07 -18.71
C SER A 41 -50.05 2.33 -20.16
N ALA A 42 -48.87 2.91 -20.37
CA ALA A 42 -48.38 3.21 -21.71
C ALA A 42 -48.16 1.92 -22.50
N GLU A 43 -49.13 1.57 -23.35
CA GLU A 43 -48.99 0.60 -24.42
C GLU A 43 -47.87 1.08 -25.37
N GLY A 44 -46.76 0.36 -25.40
CA GLY A 44 -45.65 0.64 -26.33
C GLY A 44 -44.37 1.12 -25.65
N GLY A 45 -43.81 0.31 -24.75
CA GLY A 45 -42.42 0.46 -24.35
C GLY A 45 -41.49 0.09 -25.51
N TYR A 46 -40.58 1.00 -25.88
CA TYR A 46 -39.49 0.70 -26.82
C TYR A 46 -38.77 -0.57 -26.36
N SER A 47 -38.74 -1.60 -27.21
CA SER A 47 -37.91 -2.78 -26.95
C SER A 47 -36.47 -2.28 -26.74
N ARG A 48 -35.94 -2.36 -25.51
CA ARG A 48 -34.53 -2.05 -25.25
C ARG A 48 -33.71 -2.99 -26.12
N ALA A 49 -33.21 -2.47 -27.25
CA ALA A 49 -32.22 -3.17 -28.03
C ALA A 49 -31.07 -3.50 -27.06
N GLY A 50 -30.89 -4.79 -26.78
CA GLY A 50 -29.76 -5.25 -25.99
C GLY A 50 -28.47 -4.73 -26.63
N PRO A 51 -27.43 -4.43 -25.83
CA PRO A 51 -26.14 -4.03 -26.41
C PRO A 51 -25.71 -5.09 -27.43
N PRO A 52 -25.22 -4.68 -28.62
CA PRO A 52 -24.83 -5.63 -29.65
C PRO A 52 -23.78 -6.59 -29.06
N PRO A 53 -23.82 -7.88 -29.42
CA PRO A 53 -22.81 -8.82 -28.96
C PRO A 53 -21.44 -8.32 -29.43
N LEU A 54 -20.52 -8.14 -28.49
CA LEU A 54 -19.12 -7.82 -28.77
C LEU A 54 -18.46 -9.02 -29.48
N SER A 55 -18.69 -9.16 -30.78
CA SER A 55 -17.91 -10.03 -31.65
C SER A 55 -16.68 -9.26 -32.13
N THR A 56 -15.66 -9.20 -31.29
CA THR A 56 -14.30 -9.00 -31.75
C THR A 56 -13.48 -10.12 -31.12
N THR A 57 -13.36 -11.23 -31.84
CA THR A 57 -12.26 -12.18 -31.67
C THR A 57 -10.96 -11.44 -32.02
N ALA A 58 -10.51 -10.58 -31.10
CA ALA A 58 -9.14 -10.10 -31.11
C ALA A 58 -8.30 -11.30 -30.69
N GLU A 59 -7.62 -11.93 -31.65
CA GLU A 59 -6.57 -12.90 -31.33
C GLU A 59 -5.56 -12.19 -30.44
N VAL A 60 -5.58 -12.55 -29.15
CA VAL A 60 -4.62 -12.08 -28.18
C VAL A 60 -3.29 -12.72 -28.58
N SER A 61 -2.50 -11.99 -29.37
CA SER A 61 -1.13 -12.33 -29.71
C SER A 61 -0.40 -12.63 -28.40
N THR A 62 -0.08 -13.90 -28.16
CA THR A 62 0.71 -14.36 -27.01
C THR A 62 2.18 -14.03 -27.24
N ARG A 63 2.50 -12.77 -27.57
CA ARG A 63 3.87 -12.28 -27.51
C ARG A 63 4.29 -12.39 -26.05
N SER A 64 5.22 -13.30 -25.77
CA SER A 64 5.86 -13.43 -24.47
C SER A 64 6.47 -12.07 -24.14
N THR A 65 5.80 -11.32 -23.28
CA THR A 65 6.35 -10.08 -22.77
C THR A 65 7.57 -10.47 -21.95
N PRO A 66 8.75 -9.84 -22.13
CA PRO A 66 9.92 -10.18 -21.34
C PRO A 66 9.56 -10.09 -19.85
N ALA A 67 9.96 -11.10 -19.08
CA ALA A 67 9.65 -11.18 -17.66
C ALA A 67 10.14 -9.91 -16.96
N ARG A 68 9.21 -9.16 -16.35
CA ARG A 68 9.55 -7.93 -15.63
C ARG A 68 10.40 -8.29 -14.42
N ILE A 69 11.62 -7.77 -14.37
CA ILE A 69 12.52 -7.94 -13.24
C ILE A 69 11.84 -7.33 -11.99
N PRO A 70 11.74 -8.07 -10.87
CA PRO A 70 11.06 -7.60 -9.68
C PRO A 70 11.77 -6.38 -9.08
N GLN A 71 11.03 -5.28 -8.93
CA GLN A 71 11.52 -4.04 -8.31
C GLN A 71 11.12 -4.00 -6.82
N TYR A 72 12.13 -4.11 -5.97
CA TYR A 72 12.03 -3.97 -4.52
C TYR A 72 11.93 -2.49 -4.14
N LYS A 73 11.43 -2.21 -2.95
CA LYS A 73 11.28 -0.83 -2.47
C LYS A 73 12.03 -0.65 -1.16
N LEU A 74 12.76 0.45 -1.07
CA LEU A 74 13.48 0.88 0.12
C LEU A 74 12.86 2.19 0.58
N HIS A 75 12.21 2.16 1.73
CA HIS A 75 11.55 3.31 2.32
C HIS A 75 12.43 3.88 3.43
N CYS A 76 12.79 5.16 3.33
CA CYS A 76 13.46 5.92 4.38
C CYS A 76 12.48 6.96 4.94
N PHE A 77 11.92 6.67 6.11
CA PHE A 77 11.09 7.60 6.86
C PHE A 77 11.95 8.34 7.88
N SER A 78 12.16 9.64 7.67
CA SER A 78 12.94 10.48 8.56
C SER A 78 12.07 11.57 9.19
N SER A 79 11.73 11.34 10.45
CA SER A 79 11.01 12.29 11.30
C SER A 79 12.00 13.09 12.15
N ARG A 80 11.53 14.19 12.76
CA ARG A 80 12.32 14.99 13.71
C ARG A 80 12.86 14.19 14.90
N ASN A 81 12.18 13.10 15.28
CA ASN A 81 12.47 12.36 16.51
C ASN A 81 13.05 10.96 16.29
N ASN A 82 13.02 10.45 15.05
CA ASN A 82 13.49 9.11 14.72
C ASN A 82 13.65 8.93 13.21
N THR A 83 14.51 8.00 12.83
CA THR A 83 14.65 7.51 11.46
C THR A 83 14.29 6.03 11.41
N ILE A 84 13.49 5.64 10.41
CA ILE A 84 13.06 4.26 10.18
C ILE A 84 13.32 3.93 8.72
N THR A 85 14.09 2.89 8.47
CA THR A 85 14.39 2.39 7.13
C THR A 85 13.77 1.01 6.97
N THR A 86 13.02 0.79 5.89
CA THR A 86 12.27 -0.44 5.64
C THR A 86 12.53 -0.93 4.22
N PHE A 87 12.94 -2.19 4.09
CA PHE A 87 13.13 -2.87 2.83
C PHE A 87 11.96 -3.83 2.59
N THR A 88 11.32 -3.72 1.44
CA THR A 88 10.12 -4.48 1.10
C THR A 88 10.24 -5.18 -0.25
N ASP A 89 9.61 -6.34 -0.36
CA ASP A 89 9.37 -7.03 -1.63
C ASP A 89 8.53 -6.15 -2.59
N PRO A 90 8.49 -6.45 -3.90
CA PRO A 90 7.68 -5.72 -4.88
C PRO A 90 6.18 -5.66 -4.53
N VAL A 91 5.68 -6.75 -3.92
CA VAL A 91 4.30 -6.91 -3.44
C VAL A 91 4.01 -6.03 -2.21
N GLY A 92 5.04 -5.54 -1.53
CA GLY A 92 4.92 -4.69 -0.33
C GLY A 92 5.07 -5.43 1.00
N LYS A 93 5.46 -6.70 0.98
CA LYS A 93 5.80 -7.44 2.21
C LYS A 93 7.14 -6.92 2.77
N PRO A 94 7.22 -6.52 4.06
CA PRO A 94 8.48 -6.11 4.65
C PRO A 94 9.41 -7.31 4.84
N ILE A 95 10.64 -7.19 4.33
CA ILE A 95 11.70 -8.18 4.47
C ILE A 95 12.51 -7.88 5.74
N ALA A 96 12.93 -6.62 5.87
CA ALA A 96 13.70 -6.14 7.01
C ALA A 96 13.40 -4.66 7.26
N TRP A 97 13.52 -4.25 8.51
CA TRP A 97 13.41 -2.86 8.91
C TRP A 97 14.35 -2.57 10.06
N TYR A 98 14.86 -1.35 10.10
CA TYR A 98 15.70 -0.84 11.16
C TYR A 98 15.25 0.57 11.53
N SER A 99 15.42 0.92 12.79
CA SER A 99 15.17 2.27 13.29
C SER A 99 16.29 2.69 14.22
N GLY A 100 16.41 3.99 14.52
CA GLY A 100 17.42 4.47 15.46
C GLY A 100 17.39 3.70 16.80
N GLY A 101 16.20 3.32 17.26
CA GLY A 101 16.02 2.47 18.44
C GLY A 101 16.55 1.03 18.27
N SER A 102 16.34 0.40 17.11
CA SER A 102 16.87 -0.93 16.79
C SER A 102 18.40 -0.94 16.68
N CYS A 103 18.98 0.19 16.29
CA CYS A 103 20.43 0.40 16.27
C CYS A 103 21.06 0.64 17.64
N GLY A 104 20.28 0.64 18.72
CA GLY A 104 20.76 0.79 20.10
C GLY A 104 20.71 2.23 20.62
N PHE A 105 20.30 3.20 19.80
CA PHE A 105 20.17 4.58 20.23
C PHE A 105 18.92 4.78 21.10
N LYS A 106 19.07 5.52 22.21
CA LYS A 106 18.02 5.73 23.21
C LYS A 106 17.53 7.18 23.19
N ARG A 107 16.24 7.37 23.46
CA ARG A 107 15.60 8.70 23.60
C ARG A 107 15.87 9.61 22.39
N GLY A 108 16.28 10.85 22.61
CA GLY A 108 16.54 11.85 21.56
C GLY A 108 17.67 11.45 20.60
N GLN A 109 18.58 10.57 21.01
CA GLN A 109 19.67 10.09 20.15
C GLN A 109 19.20 9.24 18.98
N ARG A 110 17.92 8.83 18.94
CA ARG A 110 17.35 8.08 17.81
C ARG A 110 17.15 8.94 16.56
N ALA A 111 17.08 10.26 16.73
CA ALA A 111 16.89 11.22 15.64
C ALA A 111 18.21 11.68 15.02
N SER A 112 19.34 11.35 15.63
CA SER A 112 20.64 11.85 15.22
C SER A 112 21.03 11.33 13.84
N TYR A 113 21.91 12.08 13.19
CA TYR A 113 22.56 11.68 11.94
C TYR A 113 23.20 10.29 12.02
N GLU A 114 23.98 10.03 13.08
CA GLU A 114 24.64 8.73 13.32
C GLU A 114 23.64 7.57 13.42
N ALA A 115 22.50 7.79 14.10
CA ALA A 115 21.46 6.77 14.19
C ALA A 115 20.86 6.45 12.82
N GLY A 116 20.62 7.46 11.99
CA GLY A 116 20.17 7.29 10.60
C GLY A 116 21.20 6.55 9.74
N TYR A 117 22.47 6.90 9.88
CA TYR A 117 23.58 6.28 9.16
C TYR A 117 23.70 4.79 9.49
N GLN A 118 23.72 4.44 10.77
CA GLN A 118 23.75 3.04 11.23
C GLN A 118 22.53 2.23 10.75
N CYS A 119 21.35 2.84 10.67
CA CYS A 119 20.17 2.19 10.09
C CYS A 119 20.36 1.88 8.61
N ALA A 120 20.94 2.82 7.85
CA ALA A 120 21.24 2.65 6.43
C ALA A 120 22.23 1.49 6.21
N VAL A 121 23.33 1.46 6.96
CA VAL A 121 24.32 0.39 6.86
C VAL A 121 23.74 -0.98 7.16
N ARG A 122 22.92 -1.10 8.22
CA ARG A 122 22.28 -2.38 8.56
C ARG A 122 21.28 -2.83 7.50
N ILE A 123 20.53 -1.91 6.88
CA ILE A 123 19.61 -2.29 5.81
C ILE A 123 20.37 -2.68 4.54
N PHE A 124 21.51 -2.04 4.23
CA PHE A 124 22.33 -2.40 3.07
C PHE A 124 22.85 -3.83 3.16
N LYS A 125 23.34 -4.24 4.34
CA LYS A 125 23.73 -5.64 4.58
C LYS A 125 22.59 -6.61 4.30
N ARG A 126 21.36 -6.29 4.72
CA ARG A 126 20.17 -7.12 4.43
C ARG A 126 19.80 -7.15 2.96
N ILE A 127 19.99 -6.05 2.26
CA ILE A 127 19.78 -5.97 0.82
C ILE A 127 20.79 -6.85 0.09
N GLU A 128 22.06 -6.80 0.50
CA GLU A 128 23.13 -7.66 -0.03
C GLU A 128 22.84 -9.15 0.21
N ASP A 129 22.48 -9.53 1.43
CA ASP A 129 22.06 -10.90 1.77
C ASP A 129 20.93 -11.37 0.85
N THR A 130 19.94 -10.49 0.62
CA THR A 130 18.78 -10.81 -0.22
C THR A 130 19.16 -10.91 -1.69
N ALA A 131 20.07 -10.06 -2.18
CA ALA A 131 20.58 -10.10 -3.54
C ALA A 131 21.38 -11.38 -3.81
N GLN A 132 22.17 -11.84 -2.83
CA GLN A 132 22.87 -13.13 -2.93
C GLN A 132 21.90 -14.32 -3.00
N GLN A 133 20.81 -14.28 -2.22
CA GLN A 133 19.83 -15.38 -2.17
C GLN A 133 18.89 -15.41 -3.38
N LYS A 134 18.43 -14.24 -3.85
CA LYS A 134 17.39 -14.12 -4.87
C LYS A 134 17.94 -13.73 -6.25
N GLY A 135 19.22 -13.40 -6.36
CA GLY A 135 19.87 -12.97 -7.59
C GLY A 135 19.60 -11.50 -7.92
N MET A 136 19.07 -11.24 -9.12
CA MET A 136 18.90 -9.87 -9.64
C MET A 136 17.85 -9.08 -8.83
N VAL A 137 18.32 -8.08 -8.07
CA VAL A 137 17.49 -7.18 -7.26
C VAL A 137 17.60 -5.77 -7.83
N ARG A 138 16.45 -5.15 -8.15
CA ARG A 138 16.35 -3.72 -8.46
C ARG A 138 15.65 -3.01 -7.33
N ILE A 139 16.08 -1.80 -6.97
CA ILE A 139 15.58 -1.08 -5.80
C ILE A 139 15.05 0.31 -6.21
N ALA A 140 13.84 0.62 -5.77
CA ALA A 140 13.30 1.96 -5.74
C ALA A 140 13.44 2.55 -4.33
N LEU A 141 14.22 3.62 -4.20
CA LEU A 141 14.42 4.36 -2.96
C LEU A 141 13.38 5.47 -2.81
N PHE A 142 12.65 5.48 -1.69
CA PHE A 142 11.65 6.49 -1.37
C PHE A 142 11.98 7.18 -0.05
N PHE A 143 12.13 8.50 -0.08
CA PHE A 143 12.25 9.32 1.12
C PHE A 143 10.88 9.81 1.59
N ASN A 144 10.71 9.92 2.91
CA ASN A 144 9.54 10.54 3.52
C ASN A 144 9.98 11.35 4.74
N GLY A 145 9.79 12.66 4.67
CA GLY A 145 10.22 13.62 5.68
C GLY A 145 11.62 14.19 5.42
N PHE A 146 11.93 15.25 6.16
CA PHE A 146 13.15 16.05 6.03
C PHE A 146 14.01 16.00 7.32
N GLY A 147 14.00 14.88 8.03
CA GLY A 147 14.86 14.69 9.20
C GLY A 147 16.33 14.39 8.83
N GLN A 148 17.22 14.41 9.83
CA GLN A 148 18.66 14.16 9.67
C GLN A 148 18.98 12.78 9.07
N GLY A 149 18.08 11.80 9.26
CA GLY A 149 18.25 10.47 8.70
C GLY A 149 18.16 10.39 7.18
N ARG A 150 17.52 11.36 6.52
CA ARG A 150 17.48 11.44 5.06
C ARG A 150 18.88 11.71 4.50
N GLU A 151 19.55 12.72 5.03
CA GLU A 151 20.92 13.07 4.66
C GLU A 151 21.89 11.94 5.00
N ALA A 152 21.73 11.33 6.18
CA ALA A 152 22.54 10.19 6.58
C ALA A 152 22.40 8.99 5.63
N MET A 153 21.18 8.69 5.17
CA MET A 153 20.90 7.63 4.20
C MET A 153 21.55 7.94 2.84
N GLN A 154 21.41 9.17 2.35
CA GLN A 154 22.03 9.59 1.10
C GLN A 154 23.56 9.52 1.19
N LYS A 155 24.15 9.95 2.31
CA LYS A 155 25.59 9.85 2.52
C LYS A 155 26.04 8.39 2.57
N ALA A 156 25.33 7.53 3.29
CA ALA A 156 25.65 6.11 3.37
C ALA A 156 25.62 5.43 1.99
N LEU A 157 24.69 5.81 1.10
CA LEU A 157 24.65 5.36 -0.30
C LEU A 157 25.84 5.87 -1.14
N MET A 158 26.33 7.07 -0.85
CA MET A 158 27.44 7.68 -1.58
C MET A 158 28.82 7.21 -1.10
N THR A 159 28.92 6.76 0.14
CA THR A 159 30.13 6.18 0.75
C THR A 159 30.35 4.72 0.30
N SER A 160 31.52 4.16 0.59
CA SER A 160 31.90 2.77 0.29
C SER A 160 30.91 1.72 0.80
N GLU A 161 30.28 1.94 1.96
CA GLU A 161 29.30 1.01 2.55
C GLU A 161 28.04 0.82 1.71
N GLY A 162 27.70 1.81 0.87
CA GLY A 162 26.58 1.75 -0.04
C GLY A 162 26.96 1.40 -1.48
N SER A 163 28.24 1.17 -1.78
CA SER A 163 28.73 1.00 -3.17
C SER A 163 28.05 -0.16 -3.91
N ASN A 164 27.91 -1.32 -3.25
CA ASN A 164 27.20 -2.48 -3.79
C ASN A 164 25.72 -2.19 -4.05
N VAL A 165 25.07 -1.50 -3.09
CA VAL A 165 23.64 -1.18 -3.18
C VAL A 165 23.38 -0.08 -4.19
N LYS A 166 24.29 0.87 -4.36
CA LYS A 166 24.17 2.02 -5.26
C LYS A 166 23.94 1.57 -6.72
N GLY A 167 24.61 0.51 -7.16
CA GLY A 167 24.39 -0.07 -8.50
C GLY A 167 23.02 -0.72 -8.70
N LEU A 168 22.32 -1.07 -7.61
CA LEU A 168 21.00 -1.71 -7.64
C LEU A 168 19.84 -0.69 -7.61
N VAL A 169 20.12 0.57 -7.27
CA VAL A 169 19.10 1.63 -7.16
C VAL A 169 18.77 2.17 -8.55
N GLU A 170 17.53 1.99 -9.00
CA GLU A 170 17.05 2.43 -10.32
C GLU A 170 16.27 3.75 -10.22
N VAL A 171 15.50 3.93 -9.14
CA VAL A 171 14.62 5.09 -8.95
C VAL A 171 14.86 5.67 -7.57
N VAL A 172 14.98 7.00 -7.51
CA VAL A 172 14.97 7.77 -6.27
C VAL A 172 13.78 8.72 -6.31
N GLY A 173 12.89 8.64 -5.32
CA GLY A 173 11.71 9.49 -5.24
C GLY A 173 11.47 10.03 -3.84
N ASP A 174 10.80 11.17 -3.75
CA ASP A 174 10.30 11.73 -2.48
C ASP A 174 8.80 11.48 -2.38
N ARG A 175 8.35 10.93 -1.25
CA ARG A 175 6.95 10.65 -0.91
C ARG A 175 6.53 11.37 0.37
N THR A 176 7.15 12.50 0.66
CA THR A 176 6.74 13.35 1.79
C THR A 176 5.32 13.86 1.55
N PRO A 177 4.35 13.56 2.43
CA PRO A 177 2.96 13.91 2.21
C PRO A 177 2.75 15.43 2.38
N ILE A 178 2.10 16.05 1.39
CA ILE A 178 1.63 17.43 1.45
C ILE A 178 0.11 17.38 1.44
N LYS A 179 -0.53 18.00 2.45
CA LYS A 179 -2.00 18.08 2.52
C LYS A 179 -2.49 19.33 1.80
N ILE A 180 -3.48 19.18 0.91
CA ILE A 180 -4.23 20.28 0.30
C ILE A 180 -5.56 20.35 1.04
N GLY A 181 -5.67 21.24 2.03
CA GLY A 181 -6.77 21.19 3.00
C GLY A 181 -6.65 20.01 3.98
N GLY A 182 -7.77 19.55 4.55
CA GLY A 182 -7.83 18.42 5.49
C GLY A 182 -7.95 18.82 6.96
N THR A 183 -7.55 17.92 7.87
CA THR A 183 -7.72 18.14 9.31
C THR A 183 -6.85 19.29 9.83
N ARG A 184 -7.41 20.04 10.80
CA ARG A 184 -6.73 21.17 11.46
C ARG A 184 -5.46 20.68 12.17
N SER A 185 -4.33 21.32 11.87
CA SER A 185 -3.07 21.05 12.57
C SER A 185 -3.16 21.42 14.06
N LYS A 186 -2.34 20.78 14.91
CA LYS A 186 -2.27 21.11 16.33
C LYS A 186 -1.88 22.58 16.51
N LYS A 187 -2.48 23.24 17.52
CA LYS A 187 -2.15 24.64 17.88
C LYS A 187 -0.65 24.77 18.10
N MET A 188 -0.07 25.88 17.62
CA MET A 188 1.34 26.20 17.82
C MET A 188 1.70 26.15 19.30
N ARG A 189 2.79 25.46 19.62
CA ARG A 189 3.31 25.38 21.00
C ARG A 189 3.89 26.73 21.38
N ARG A 190 3.62 27.15 22.62
CA ARG A 190 4.34 28.24 23.28
C ARG A 190 5.53 27.56 23.97
N LEU A 191 6.75 27.87 23.52
CA LEU A 191 8.00 27.33 24.05
C LEU A 191 8.69 28.38 24.90
#